data_AF-A0A9E0RPF5-F1
#
_entry.id   AF-A0A9E0RPF5-F1
#
_cell.length_a   1.000
_cell.length_b   1.000
_cell.length_c   1.000
_cell.angle_alpha   90.00
_cell.angle_beta   90.00
_cell.angle_gamma   90.00
#
_symmetry.space_group_name_H-M   'P 1'
#
loop_
_entity.id
_entity.type
_entity.pdbx_description
1 polymer ?
#
loop_
_entity_poly.entity_id
_entity_poly.type
_entity_poly.pdbx_seq_one_letter_code
_entity_poly.pdbx_strand_id
1 'polypeptide(L)'
;MTVDETQEQITIANLRLADDEKRTVVVAWLTASQSFQIQSIVDEDATTPTSGRTDPVACDYADITENNQPSLSITSSASWTCDESQRDLIANGIPDHAVGQFPNPNNPNTISEQDVREAFTLTPTMASSPSYTGGPAGPVGYVLNGVKVDAATAGSCFAQNDCSLSNPRGDWHIEALGQSHFDFGDDANNAHVQPNGAYHYHGIPEGFLEKRGASGGDMVLVGWARDGFPIYARWGYDDPMSVDSALRVIQSSYQLIGSVPADRPSTNLYELGTFTEDWEYQEGSGDLDECNGRFGVTPDFPEGIYHYYATDTYPYLQRCVSGVL
;
A
#
# COMPACT_ATOMS: atom_id res chain seq x y z
N MET A 1 -29.45 -18.60 -4.38
CA MET A 1 -28.82 -19.68 -3.59
C MET A 1 -29.95 -20.52 -3.01
N THR A 2 -30.10 -21.75 -3.47
CA THR A 2 -31.01 -22.73 -2.87
C THR A 2 -30.16 -23.90 -2.45
N VAL A 3 -30.09 -24.13 -1.15
CA VAL A 3 -29.38 -25.28 -0.58
C VAL A 3 -30.39 -26.43 -0.55
N ASP A 4 -30.11 -27.49 -1.30
CA ASP A 4 -30.76 -28.80 -1.12
C ASP A 4 -29.87 -29.59 -0.16
N GLU A 5 -30.39 -29.91 1.02
CA GLU A 5 -29.65 -30.57 2.09
C GLU A 5 -29.31 -32.05 1.78
N THR A 6 -29.61 -32.55 0.57
CA THR A 6 -29.52 -33.99 0.27
C THR A 6 -28.62 -34.40 -0.90
N GLN A 7 -27.84 -33.52 -1.52
CA GLN A 7 -26.91 -33.93 -2.61
C GLN A 7 -25.47 -33.41 -2.47
N GLU A 8 -24.50 -34.32 -2.61
CA GLU A 8 -23.05 -34.08 -2.76
C GLU A 8 -22.68 -33.39 -4.09
N GLN A 9 -23.48 -32.41 -4.55
CA GLN A 9 -23.16 -31.62 -5.72
C GLN A 9 -23.33 -30.13 -5.43
N ILE A 10 -22.24 -29.38 -5.57
CA ILE A 10 -22.22 -27.92 -5.57
C ILE A 10 -22.39 -27.48 -7.02
N THR A 11 -23.47 -26.74 -7.30
CA THR A 11 -23.66 -26.09 -8.61
C THR A 11 -23.22 -24.63 -8.50
N ILE A 12 -22.10 -24.28 -9.13
CA ILE A 12 -21.65 -22.88 -9.26
C ILE A 12 -22.37 -22.28 -10.47
N ALA A 13 -23.39 -21.46 -10.23
CA ALA A 13 -24.06 -20.71 -11.29
C ALA A 13 -23.30 -19.39 -11.56
N ASN A 14 -23.12 -19.05 -12.84
CA ASN A 14 -22.47 -17.82 -13.34
C ASN A 14 -20.93 -17.75 -13.28
N LEU A 15 -20.23 -18.85 -13.00
CA LEU A 15 -18.80 -18.91 -13.35
C LEU A 15 -18.69 -19.00 -14.88
N ARG A 16 -18.32 -17.89 -15.52
CA ARG A 16 -17.96 -17.88 -16.95
C ARG A 16 -16.45 -18.07 -17.03
N LEU A 17 -16.03 -19.26 -17.39
CA LEU A 17 -14.66 -19.53 -17.83
C LEU A 17 -14.66 -19.40 -19.36
N ALA A 18 -13.67 -18.71 -19.94
CA ALA A 18 -13.45 -18.80 -21.37
C ALA A 18 -13.12 -20.25 -21.74
N ASP A 19 -13.54 -20.72 -22.92
CA ASP A 19 -13.50 -22.14 -23.30
C ASP A 19 -12.07 -22.76 -23.32
N ASP A 20 -11.02 -21.94 -23.21
CA ASP A 20 -9.62 -22.34 -23.36
C ASP A 20 -8.73 -22.12 -22.10
N GLU A 21 -9.27 -21.61 -20.98
CA GLU A 21 -8.46 -21.33 -19.77
C GLU A 21 -8.50 -22.46 -18.73
N LYS A 22 -7.32 -22.86 -18.24
CA LYS A 22 -7.20 -23.72 -17.06
C LYS A 22 -7.15 -22.87 -15.79
N ARG A 23 -8.24 -22.88 -15.02
CA ARG A 23 -8.29 -22.24 -13.70
C ARG A 23 -8.34 -23.30 -12.60
N THR A 24 -7.53 -23.11 -11.55
CA THR A 24 -7.71 -23.83 -10.29
C THR A 24 -8.51 -22.97 -9.33
N VAL A 25 -9.71 -23.43 -8.95
CA VAL A 25 -10.55 -22.77 -7.93
C VAL A 25 -10.28 -23.44 -6.59
N VAL A 26 -9.64 -22.72 -5.67
CA VAL A 26 -9.44 -23.20 -4.30
C VAL A 26 -10.64 -22.81 -3.46
N VAL A 27 -11.23 -23.81 -2.82
CA VAL A 27 -12.42 -23.67 -1.99
C VAL A 27 -12.08 -24.03 -0.56
N ALA A 28 -12.37 -23.14 0.38
CA ALA A 28 -12.31 -23.44 1.79
C ALA A 28 -13.70 -23.78 2.36
N TRP A 29 -13.75 -24.81 3.19
CA TRP A 29 -14.91 -25.14 4.01
C TRP A 29 -14.79 -24.46 5.38
N LEU A 30 -15.62 -23.46 5.65
CA LEU A 30 -15.75 -22.87 6.98
C LEU A 30 -16.86 -23.59 7.74
N THR A 31 -16.46 -24.47 8.66
CA THR A 31 -17.41 -25.25 9.50
C THR A 31 -18.26 -24.35 10.41
N ALA A 32 -17.86 -23.11 10.64
CA ALA A 32 -18.55 -22.15 11.49
C ALA A 32 -19.74 -21.44 10.82
N SER A 33 -19.82 -21.37 9.47
CA SER A 33 -20.81 -20.52 8.78
C SER A 33 -21.68 -21.23 7.74
N GLN A 34 -21.50 -22.54 7.51
CA GLN A 34 -22.18 -23.30 6.44
C GLN A 34 -22.18 -22.58 5.08
N SER A 35 -21.13 -21.79 4.81
CA SER A 35 -20.99 -21.03 3.58
C SER A 35 -19.71 -21.45 2.85
N PHE A 36 -19.78 -21.40 1.53
CA PHE A 36 -18.68 -21.64 0.61
C PHE A 36 -18.12 -20.30 0.18
N GLN A 37 -16.80 -20.13 0.13
CA GLN A 37 -16.15 -18.94 -0.41
C GLN A 37 -14.99 -19.34 -1.32
N ILE A 38 -14.78 -18.58 -2.39
CA ILE A 38 -13.62 -18.75 -3.29
C ILE A 38 -12.42 -18.15 -2.56
N GLN A 39 -11.41 -18.98 -2.29
CA GLN A 39 -10.22 -18.57 -1.54
C GLN A 39 -9.15 -17.98 -2.46
N SER A 40 -9.00 -18.53 -3.65
CA SER A 40 -8.17 -18.00 -4.73
C SER A 40 -8.59 -18.64 -6.05
N ILE A 41 -8.40 -17.90 -7.13
CA ILE A 41 -8.35 -18.44 -8.49
C ILE A 41 -6.88 -18.35 -8.89
N VAL A 42 -6.31 -19.44 -9.38
CA VAL A 42 -4.94 -19.43 -9.93
C VAL A 42 -5.04 -19.63 -11.43
N ASP A 43 -4.58 -18.64 -12.19
CA ASP A 43 -4.25 -18.80 -13.61
C ASP A 43 -2.95 -19.60 -13.74
N GLU A 44 -3.01 -20.80 -14.32
CA GLU A 44 -1.77 -21.52 -14.67
C GLU A 44 -1.10 -20.95 -15.93
N ASP A 45 -1.77 -20.04 -16.65
CA ASP A 45 -1.33 -19.50 -17.94
C ASP A 45 -0.80 -18.05 -17.85
N ALA A 46 -0.56 -17.54 -16.63
CA ALA A 46 -0.14 -16.16 -16.32
C ALA A 46 0.61 -15.50 -17.48
N THR A 47 -0.14 -14.82 -18.33
CA THR A 47 0.38 -14.19 -19.53
C THR A 47 1.15 -12.96 -19.09
N THR A 48 2.34 -12.76 -19.66
CA THR A 48 3.06 -11.51 -19.49
C THR A 48 2.12 -10.36 -19.86
N PRO A 49 2.00 -9.32 -19.02
CA PRO A 49 1.15 -8.18 -19.33
C PRO A 49 1.46 -7.62 -20.72
N THR A 50 0.41 -7.27 -21.46
CA THR A 50 0.61 -6.55 -22.72
C THR A 50 1.24 -5.19 -22.41
N SER A 51 2.22 -4.75 -23.19
CA SER A 51 2.87 -3.44 -23.02
C SER A 51 1.85 -2.31 -22.78
N GLY A 52 2.03 -1.58 -21.68
CA GLY A 52 1.17 -0.45 -21.28
C GLY A 52 -0.12 -0.85 -20.55
N ARG A 53 -0.32 -2.14 -20.28
CA ARG A 53 -1.41 -2.68 -19.45
C ARG A 53 -0.87 -3.28 -18.15
N THR A 54 -1.69 -3.26 -17.10
CA THR A 54 -1.33 -3.83 -15.79
C THR A 54 -2.04 -5.15 -15.46
N ASP A 55 -3.04 -5.54 -16.24
CA ASP A 55 -3.59 -6.89 -16.26
C ASP A 55 -2.67 -7.87 -17.02
N PRO A 56 -2.62 -9.16 -16.62
CA PRO A 56 -3.45 -9.81 -15.58
C PRO A 56 -2.87 -9.75 -14.15
N VAL A 57 -1.79 -9.00 -13.90
CA VAL A 57 -1.06 -9.01 -12.62
C VAL A 57 -2.00 -8.67 -11.47
N ALA A 58 -2.16 -9.59 -10.52
CA ALA A 58 -3.04 -9.45 -9.35
C ALA A 58 -4.52 -9.12 -9.67
N CYS A 59 -5.00 -9.47 -10.87
CA CYS A 59 -6.40 -9.29 -11.27
C CYS A 59 -7.36 -10.34 -10.71
N ASP A 60 -6.84 -11.38 -10.06
CA ASP A 60 -7.59 -12.45 -9.41
C ASP A 60 -7.21 -12.61 -7.93
N TYR A 61 -6.52 -11.60 -7.37
CA TYR A 61 -6.13 -11.61 -5.97
C TYR A 61 -7.37 -11.62 -5.08
N ALA A 62 -7.43 -12.60 -4.19
CA ALA A 62 -8.39 -12.65 -3.10
C ALA A 62 -7.69 -13.16 -1.85
N ASP A 63 -7.93 -12.51 -0.72
CA ASP A 63 -7.45 -12.96 0.58
C ASP A 63 -8.55 -12.82 1.63
N ILE A 64 -8.71 -13.87 2.43
CA ILE A 64 -9.54 -13.88 3.63
C ILE A 64 -8.68 -14.42 4.76
N THR A 65 -8.39 -13.59 5.75
CA THR A 65 -7.53 -13.96 6.88
C THR A 65 -8.22 -13.70 8.20
N GLU A 66 -8.38 -14.75 9.00
CA GLU A 66 -8.88 -14.61 10.36
C GLU A 66 -7.83 -13.95 11.24
N ASN A 67 -8.15 -12.78 11.80
CA ASN A 67 -7.36 -12.20 12.88
C ASN A 67 -7.86 -12.75 14.22
N ASN A 68 -6.95 -13.31 15.01
CA ASN A 68 -7.23 -13.89 16.32
C ASN A 68 -6.26 -13.34 17.38
N GLN A 69 -6.07 -12.02 17.40
CA GLN A 69 -5.19 -11.32 18.33
C GLN A 69 -5.98 -10.39 19.26
N PRO A 70 -5.49 -10.07 20.48
CA PRO A 70 -6.24 -9.24 21.42
C PRO A 70 -6.68 -7.87 20.89
N SER A 71 -5.86 -7.28 20.01
CA SER A 71 -6.11 -5.97 19.40
C SER A 71 -6.93 -6.02 18.10
N LEU A 72 -7.17 -7.21 17.55
CA LEU A 72 -7.90 -7.38 16.29
C LEU A 72 -8.48 -8.80 16.20
N SER A 73 -9.81 -8.90 16.25
CA SER A 73 -10.56 -10.15 16.12
C SER A 73 -11.50 -10.14 14.91
N ILE A 74 -11.23 -9.28 13.92
CA ILE A 74 -12.05 -9.10 12.72
C ILE A 74 -11.34 -9.80 11.56
N THR A 75 -12.06 -10.63 10.82
CA THR A 75 -11.54 -11.28 9.61
C THR A 75 -11.22 -10.22 8.55
N SER A 76 -9.99 -10.22 8.05
CA SER A 76 -9.61 -9.45 6.87
C SER A 76 -10.23 -10.05 5.62
N SER A 77 -10.71 -9.20 4.72
CA SER A 77 -11.23 -9.58 3.41
C SER A 77 -10.83 -8.54 2.37
N ALA A 78 -10.17 -8.99 1.31
CA ALA A 78 -9.85 -8.16 0.15
C ALA A 78 -9.94 -8.97 -1.13
N SER A 79 -10.50 -8.35 -2.17
CA SER A 79 -10.55 -8.90 -3.52
C SER A 79 -10.23 -7.83 -4.55
N TRP A 80 -9.35 -8.18 -5.47
CA TRP A 80 -9.03 -7.41 -6.67
C TRP A 80 -9.54 -8.18 -7.88
N THR A 81 -10.30 -7.51 -8.73
CA THR A 81 -10.83 -8.08 -9.97
C THR A 81 -10.60 -7.14 -11.13
N CYS A 82 -10.24 -7.64 -12.30
CA CYS A 82 -10.13 -6.82 -13.50
C CYS A 82 -11.22 -7.15 -14.51
N ASP A 83 -11.70 -6.12 -15.21
CA ASP A 83 -12.46 -6.26 -16.45
C ASP A 83 -11.65 -5.72 -17.64
N GLU A 84 -12.29 -5.40 -18.77
CA GLU A 84 -11.60 -4.89 -19.96
C GLU A 84 -10.97 -3.49 -19.74
N SER A 85 -11.51 -2.72 -18.79
CA SER A 85 -11.27 -1.29 -18.60
C SER A 85 -10.57 -0.93 -17.29
N GLN A 86 -10.90 -1.62 -16.20
CA GLN A 86 -10.49 -1.24 -14.86
C GLN A 86 -10.19 -2.42 -13.95
N ARG A 87 -9.44 -2.13 -12.90
CA ARG A 87 -9.15 -2.98 -11.75
C ARG A 87 -9.98 -2.50 -10.57
N ASP A 88 -10.89 -3.33 -10.11
CA ASP A 88 -11.74 -3.07 -8.96
C ASP A 88 -11.15 -3.67 -7.68
N LEU A 89 -11.22 -2.92 -6.58
CA LEU A 89 -10.95 -3.38 -5.22
C LEU A 89 -12.24 -3.38 -4.41
N ILE A 90 -12.55 -4.51 -3.79
CA ILE A 90 -13.57 -4.62 -2.72
C ILE A 90 -12.89 -5.20 -1.48
N ALA A 91 -12.88 -4.45 -0.38
CA ALA A 91 -12.27 -4.89 0.88
C ALA A 91 -12.96 -4.28 2.12
N ASN A 92 -12.63 -4.83 3.30
CA ASN A 92 -13.10 -4.29 4.57
C ASN A 92 -12.06 -3.43 5.33
N GLY A 93 -10.91 -3.14 4.72
CA GLY A 93 -9.87 -2.27 5.29
C GLY A 93 -9.16 -2.83 6.53
N ILE A 94 -9.30 -4.14 6.78
CA ILE A 94 -8.66 -4.82 7.90
C ILE A 94 -7.35 -5.46 7.42
N PRO A 95 -6.21 -5.26 8.12
CA PRO A 95 -4.95 -5.89 7.74
C PRO A 95 -5.04 -7.42 7.88
N ASP A 96 -4.36 -8.11 6.98
CA ASP A 96 -4.33 -9.56 6.85
C ASP A 96 -3.12 -10.19 7.56
N HIS A 97 -2.51 -9.44 8.47
CA HIS A 97 -1.33 -9.81 9.25
C HIS A 97 -1.47 -9.34 10.71
N ALA A 98 -0.54 -9.77 11.56
CA ALA A 98 -0.49 -9.32 12.95
C ALA A 98 -0.28 -7.80 13.04
N VAL A 99 -0.95 -7.16 14.00
CA VAL A 99 -0.85 -5.72 14.25
C VAL A 99 -0.36 -5.44 15.67
N GLY A 100 0.01 -4.19 15.93
CA GLY A 100 0.29 -3.71 17.28
C GLY A 100 -0.92 -3.76 18.21
N GLN A 101 -0.71 -3.34 19.46
CA GLN A 101 -1.81 -3.13 20.38
C GLN A 101 -2.52 -1.82 20.03
N PHE A 102 -3.82 -1.89 19.78
CA PHE A 102 -4.69 -0.74 19.57
C PHE A 102 -5.99 -0.95 20.36
N PRO A 103 -6.47 0.05 21.12
CA PRO A 103 -5.82 1.33 21.38
C PRO A 103 -4.54 1.17 22.24
N ASN A 104 -3.63 2.14 22.13
CA ASN A 104 -2.42 2.28 22.95
C ASN A 104 -2.29 3.72 23.49
N PRO A 105 -1.32 4.02 24.38
CA PRO A 105 -1.20 5.34 25.00
C PRO A 105 -1.04 6.52 24.01
N ASN A 106 -0.48 6.28 22.82
CA ASN A 106 -0.20 7.30 21.81
C ASN A 106 -1.21 7.27 20.65
N ASN A 107 -1.96 6.18 20.51
CA ASN A 107 -3.10 6.05 19.60
C ASN A 107 -4.33 5.47 20.32
N PRO A 108 -5.31 6.31 20.71
CA PRO A 108 -6.46 5.86 21.50
C PRO A 108 -7.56 5.19 20.66
N ASN A 109 -7.34 4.95 19.36
CA ASN A 109 -8.36 4.45 18.45
C ASN A 109 -8.33 2.92 18.34
N THR A 110 -9.51 2.33 18.08
CA THR A 110 -9.67 0.88 17.88
C THR A 110 -9.88 0.59 16.40
N ILE A 111 -9.25 -0.46 15.88
CA ILE A 111 -9.45 -0.90 14.48
C ILE A 111 -10.91 -1.33 14.28
N SER A 112 -11.53 -0.87 13.20
CA SER A 112 -12.85 -1.32 12.76
C SER A 112 -12.93 -1.43 11.24
N GLU A 113 -13.88 -2.22 10.76
CA GLU A 113 -14.12 -2.37 9.32
C GLU A 113 -14.43 -1.03 8.65
N GLN A 114 -13.96 -0.90 7.41
CA GLN A 114 -14.24 0.19 6.49
C GLN A 114 -14.93 -0.39 5.24
N ASP A 115 -15.72 0.41 4.51
CA ASP A 115 -16.24 0.00 3.19
C ASP A 115 -15.26 0.49 2.12
N VAL A 116 -14.38 -0.39 1.64
CA VAL A 116 -13.38 -0.06 0.62
C VAL A 116 -13.88 -0.56 -0.74
N ARG A 117 -14.18 0.39 -1.63
CA ARG A 117 -14.65 0.15 -3.01
C ARG A 117 -13.98 1.13 -3.94
N GLU A 118 -12.95 0.67 -4.64
CA GLU A 118 -12.17 1.52 -5.54
C GLU A 118 -12.08 0.89 -6.93
N ALA A 119 -11.83 1.72 -7.94
CA ALA A 119 -11.59 1.30 -9.31
C ALA A 119 -10.39 2.08 -9.85
N PHE A 120 -9.46 1.37 -10.50
CA PHE A 120 -8.21 1.90 -11.04
C PHE A 120 -8.09 1.57 -12.53
N THR A 121 -7.45 2.45 -13.31
CA THR A 121 -7.18 2.18 -14.72
C THR A 121 -6.23 0.98 -14.88
N LEU A 122 -6.49 0.13 -15.88
CA LEU A 122 -5.57 -0.92 -16.30
C LEU A 122 -4.48 -0.42 -17.25
N THR A 123 -4.64 0.79 -17.77
CA THR A 123 -3.73 1.41 -18.75
C THR A 123 -3.22 2.74 -18.18
N PRO A 124 -2.36 2.71 -17.15
CA PRO A 124 -1.83 3.93 -16.55
C PRO A 124 -0.94 4.66 -17.55
N THR A 125 -1.01 5.99 -17.55
CA THR A 125 -0.18 6.85 -18.39
C THR A 125 0.41 7.98 -17.55
N MET A 126 1.65 8.36 -17.85
CA MET A 126 2.33 9.46 -17.15
C MET A 126 1.61 10.78 -17.40
N ALA A 127 1.38 11.55 -16.33
CA ALA A 127 0.94 12.93 -16.41
C ALA A 127 2.11 13.87 -16.74
N SER A 128 1.79 15.12 -17.11
CA SER A 128 2.81 16.16 -17.33
C SER A 128 3.41 16.71 -16.04
N SER A 129 2.76 16.47 -14.91
CA SER A 129 3.17 16.92 -13.58
C SER A 129 2.52 16.01 -12.52
N PRO A 130 3.19 15.77 -11.38
CA PRO A 130 2.60 15.02 -10.27
C PRO A 130 1.30 15.61 -9.72
N SER A 131 0.48 14.72 -9.18
CA SER A 131 -0.67 15.07 -8.33
C SER A 131 -0.41 14.65 -6.90
N TYR A 132 -0.26 15.60 -5.98
CA TYR A 132 -0.11 15.32 -4.55
C TYR A 132 -1.45 14.87 -3.95
N THR A 133 -1.44 13.75 -3.24
CA THR A 133 -2.61 13.21 -2.53
C THR A 133 -2.19 12.74 -1.13
N GLY A 134 -3.12 12.24 -0.33
CA GLY A 134 -2.92 11.92 1.07
C GLY A 134 -3.85 12.73 1.98
N GLY A 135 -4.12 12.19 3.16
CA GLY A 135 -5.00 12.80 4.17
C GLY A 135 -6.36 13.20 3.58
N PRO A 136 -6.79 14.47 3.71
CA PRO A 136 -8.07 14.94 3.18
C PRO A 136 -8.24 14.81 1.66
N ALA A 137 -7.16 14.72 0.89
CA ALA A 137 -7.19 14.56 -0.56
C ALA A 137 -7.48 13.11 -1.00
N GLY A 138 -7.61 12.17 -0.04
CA GLY A 138 -7.78 10.75 -0.29
C GLY A 138 -6.44 10.01 -0.35
N PRO A 139 -6.44 8.68 -0.23
CA PRO A 139 -5.22 7.89 -0.19
C PRO A 139 -4.41 7.99 -1.50
N VAL A 140 -3.13 7.61 -1.48
CA VAL A 140 -2.28 7.54 -2.69
C VAL A 140 -2.41 6.19 -3.40
N GLY A 141 -2.90 5.18 -2.69
CA GLY A 141 -3.06 3.82 -3.18
C GLY A 141 -3.57 2.88 -2.10
N TYR A 142 -3.70 1.61 -2.46
CA TYR A 142 -4.13 0.54 -1.56
C TYR A 142 -3.19 -0.64 -1.68
N VAL A 143 -2.83 -1.21 -0.53
CA VAL A 143 -2.12 -2.49 -0.44
C VAL A 143 -3.08 -3.61 -0.88
N LEU A 144 -2.56 -4.74 -1.37
CA LEU A 144 -3.40 -5.84 -1.86
C LEU A 144 -4.39 -6.38 -0.80
N ASN A 145 -4.07 -6.25 0.49
CA ASN A 145 -4.97 -6.57 1.59
C ASN A 145 -6.10 -5.54 1.82
N GLY A 146 -6.22 -4.52 0.97
CA GLY A 146 -7.30 -3.53 1.01
C GLY A 146 -7.12 -2.42 2.04
N VAL A 147 -6.00 -2.39 2.77
CA VAL A 147 -5.64 -1.28 3.65
C VAL A 147 -5.06 -0.12 2.83
N LYS A 148 -5.50 1.10 3.13
CA LYS A 148 -5.07 2.30 2.41
C LYS A 148 -3.64 2.70 2.73
N VAL A 149 -2.96 3.30 1.76
CA VAL A 149 -1.70 4.03 1.94
C VAL A 149 -2.01 5.51 2.14
N ASP A 150 -1.56 6.04 3.27
CA ASP A 150 -1.84 7.42 3.68
C ASP A 150 -0.68 7.92 4.54
N ALA A 151 0.43 8.27 3.88
CA ALA A 151 1.71 8.49 4.55
C ALA A 151 1.83 9.83 5.28
N ALA A 152 1.05 10.83 4.88
CA ALA A 152 1.00 12.12 5.56
C ALA A 152 0.20 12.03 6.88
N THR A 153 0.47 12.96 7.79
CA THR A 153 -0.25 13.04 9.07
C THR A 153 -1.07 14.33 9.15
N ALA A 154 -2.01 14.38 10.10
CA ALA A 154 -2.66 15.63 10.48
C ALA A 154 -1.85 16.43 11.53
N GLY A 155 -0.67 15.95 11.91
CA GLY A 155 0.20 16.61 12.86
C GLY A 155 0.94 17.77 12.20
N SER A 156 0.98 18.92 12.85
CA SER A 156 1.79 20.04 12.38
C SER A 156 2.30 20.91 13.53
N CYS A 157 3.19 21.83 13.20
CA CYS A 157 3.77 22.78 14.13
C CYS A 157 3.86 24.18 13.52
N PHE A 158 3.63 25.19 14.37
CA PHE A 158 3.91 26.59 14.04
C PHE A 158 5.33 26.98 14.48
N ALA A 159 5.87 28.04 13.88
CA ALA A 159 7.25 28.52 14.08
C ALA A 159 7.70 28.73 15.53
N GLN A 160 6.78 28.92 16.49
CA GLN A 160 7.10 29.08 17.92
C GLN A 160 7.13 27.76 18.72
N ASN A 161 7.29 26.61 18.04
CA ASN A 161 7.24 25.27 18.66
C ASN A 161 5.86 24.94 19.25
N ASP A 162 4.81 25.52 18.67
CA ASP A 162 3.43 25.17 18.99
C ASP A 162 3.00 24.03 18.07
N CYS A 163 3.21 22.81 18.55
CA CYS A 163 3.01 21.60 17.78
C CYS A 163 1.81 20.79 18.29
N SER A 164 1.08 20.15 17.38
CA SER A 164 -0.07 19.31 17.68
C SER A 164 -0.17 18.17 16.68
N LEU A 165 -0.41 16.95 17.16
CA LEU A 165 -0.55 15.74 16.32
C LEU A 165 -1.88 15.64 15.58
N SER A 166 -2.81 16.57 15.82
CA SER A 166 -4.18 16.51 15.29
C SER A 166 -4.66 17.82 14.69
N ASN A 167 -3.79 18.82 14.58
CA ASN A 167 -4.10 20.10 13.98
C ASN A 167 -3.24 20.29 12.72
N PRO A 168 -3.81 20.20 11.50
CA PRO A 168 -3.05 20.29 10.25
C PRO A 168 -2.92 21.74 9.75
N ARG A 169 -2.89 22.73 10.65
CA ARG A 169 -2.91 24.16 10.29
C ARG A 169 -1.56 24.86 10.40
N GLY A 170 -0.56 24.20 10.97
CA GLY A 170 0.81 24.68 11.01
C GLY A 170 1.50 24.50 9.66
N ASP A 171 2.56 25.27 9.46
CA ASP A 171 3.33 25.25 8.21
C ASP A 171 4.37 24.11 8.16
N TRP A 172 4.60 23.44 9.30
CA TRP A 172 5.56 22.34 9.44
C TRP A 172 4.85 21.05 9.79
N HIS A 173 4.74 20.12 8.84
CA HIS A 173 3.96 18.89 8.98
C HIS A 173 4.80 17.80 9.64
N ILE A 174 4.27 17.13 10.64
CA ILE A 174 5.03 16.15 11.44
C ILE A 174 4.98 14.79 10.75
N GLU A 175 6.15 14.17 10.56
CA GLU A 175 6.23 12.80 10.04
C GLU A 175 5.90 11.75 11.11
N ALA A 176 5.11 10.75 10.73
CA ALA A 176 4.82 9.61 11.61
C ALA A 176 6.08 8.76 11.86
N LEU A 177 6.95 8.65 10.85
CA LEU A 177 8.13 7.80 10.85
C LEU A 177 9.42 8.63 10.74
N GLY A 178 10.54 8.04 11.14
CA GLY A 178 11.87 8.63 10.92
C GLY A 178 12.29 9.70 11.92
N GLN A 179 11.45 10.00 12.91
CA GLN A 179 11.73 10.95 13.98
C GLN A 179 11.40 10.35 15.35
N SER A 180 11.92 10.96 16.42
CA SER A 180 11.86 10.41 17.78
C SER A 180 11.13 11.30 18.80
N HIS A 181 10.65 12.46 18.37
CA HIS A 181 10.04 13.45 19.27
C HIS A 181 8.54 13.22 19.44
N PHE A 182 7.86 12.99 18.33
CA PHE A 182 6.43 12.78 18.28
C PHE A 182 6.13 11.29 18.11
N ASP A 183 5.06 10.81 18.70
CA ASP A 183 4.69 9.40 18.67
C ASP A 183 3.21 9.31 18.29
N PHE A 184 2.92 8.75 17.10
CA PHE A 184 1.56 8.54 16.60
C PHE A 184 1.00 7.17 17.00
N GLY A 185 1.76 6.41 17.79
CA GLY A 185 1.40 5.07 18.26
C GLY A 185 1.46 4.01 17.17
N ASP A 186 2.32 4.22 16.16
CA ASP A 186 2.56 3.29 15.06
C ASP A 186 3.03 1.91 15.56
N ASP A 187 2.62 0.86 14.85
CA ASP A 187 3.09 -0.49 15.10
C ASP A 187 4.29 -0.87 14.21
N ALA A 188 4.72 -2.13 14.32
CA ALA A 188 5.85 -2.67 13.55
C ALA A 188 5.59 -2.74 12.03
N ASN A 189 4.37 -2.49 11.57
CA ASN A 189 4.01 -2.41 10.16
C ASN A 189 3.99 -0.96 9.66
N ASN A 190 4.54 -0.02 10.43
CA ASN A 190 4.58 1.41 10.11
C ASN A 190 3.16 1.98 9.91
N ALA A 191 2.22 1.56 10.77
CA ALA A 191 0.81 1.89 10.64
C ALA A 191 0.17 2.19 12.00
N HIS A 192 -0.88 3.02 11.94
CA HIS A 192 -1.71 3.31 13.10
C HIS A 192 -3.18 3.45 12.71
N VAL A 193 -4.03 3.77 13.69
CA VAL A 193 -5.49 3.79 13.53
C VAL A 193 -6.02 5.22 13.55
N GLN A 194 -6.86 5.59 12.59
CA GLN A 194 -7.55 6.87 12.54
C GLN A 194 -8.77 6.90 13.50
N PRO A 195 -9.29 8.08 13.87
CA PRO A 195 -10.46 8.18 14.76
C PRO A 195 -11.74 7.47 14.28
N ASN A 196 -11.86 7.19 12.98
CA ASN A 196 -12.94 6.40 12.39
C ASN A 196 -12.68 4.88 12.39
N GLY A 197 -11.59 4.43 13.01
CA GLY A 197 -11.18 3.03 13.09
C GLY A 197 -10.40 2.51 11.89
N ALA A 198 -10.09 3.34 10.89
CA ALA A 198 -9.30 2.92 9.74
C ALA A 198 -7.82 2.70 10.14
N TYR A 199 -7.34 1.48 10.01
CA TYR A 199 -5.91 1.16 10.00
C TYR A 199 -5.30 1.62 8.66
N HIS A 200 -4.10 2.18 8.65
CA HIS A 200 -3.45 2.71 7.43
C HIS A 200 -1.94 2.74 7.56
N TYR A 201 -1.24 2.58 6.44
CA TYR A 201 0.22 2.54 6.39
C TYR A 201 0.82 3.92 6.09
N HIS A 202 1.85 4.25 6.87
CA HIS A 202 2.80 5.33 6.61
C HIS A 202 4.09 4.85 5.94
N GLY A 203 4.41 3.56 6.08
CA GLY A 203 5.62 2.96 5.52
C GLY A 203 5.41 1.50 5.15
N ILE A 204 6.51 0.76 4.97
CA ILE A 204 6.47 -0.62 4.50
C ILE A 204 5.63 -1.50 5.44
N PRO A 205 4.60 -2.22 4.93
CA PRO A 205 3.79 -3.12 5.75
C PRO A 205 4.53 -4.44 5.96
N GLU A 206 5.41 -4.52 6.96
CA GLU A 206 6.31 -5.67 7.16
C GLU A 206 5.58 -6.99 7.32
N GLY A 207 4.49 -7.04 8.08
CA GLY A 207 3.67 -8.23 8.26
C GLY A 207 3.00 -8.69 6.96
N PHE A 208 2.63 -7.75 6.07
CA PHE A 208 2.16 -8.08 4.73
C PHE A 208 3.29 -8.70 3.90
N LEU A 209 4.49 -8.11 3.92
CA LEU A 209 5.64 -8.66 3.19
C LEU A 209 6.01 -10.06 3.68
N GLU A 210 6.04 -10.27 5.00
CA GLU A 210 6.29 -11.58 5.60
C GLU A 210 5.24 -12.60 5.14
N LYS A 211 3.96 -12.23 5.16
CA LYS A 211 2.87 -13.09 4.67
C LYS A 211 2.98 -13.41 3.18
N ARG A 212 3.49 -12.48 2.36
CA ARG A 212 3.81 -12.72 0.94
C ARG A 212 5.06 -13.59 0.75
N GLY A 213 5.72 -14.01 1.83
CA GLY A 213 6.90 -14.86 1.79
C GLY A 213 8.20 -14.12 1.47
N ALA A 214 8.22 -12.78 1.61
CA ALA A 214 9.42 -11.99 1.38
C ALA A 214 10.51 -12.40 2.38
N SER A 215 11.68 -12.76 1.86
CA SER A 215 12.80 -13.27 2.66
C SER A 215 14.01 -12.32 2.68
N GLY A 216 13.88 -11.17 2.01
CA GLY A 216 14.95 -10.22 1.77
C GLY A 216 15.65 -10.53 0.45
N GLY A 217 15.73 -9.54 -0.44
CA GLY A 217 16.23 -9.75 -1.80
C GLY A 217 15.13 -10.01 -2.82
N ASP A 218 13.86 -9.72 -2.51
CA ASP A 218 12.70 -9.99 -3.36
C ASP A 218 12.01 -8.68 -3.78
N MET A 219 11.72 -8.50 -5.07
CA MET A 219 10.80 -7.45 -5.54
C MET A 219 9.36 -7.90 -5.29
N VAL A 220 8.70 -7.31 -4.29
CA VAL A 220 7.34 -7.69 -3.90
C VAL A 220 6.35 -6.61 -4.29
N LEU A 221 5.36 -6.96 -5.12
CA LEU A 221 4.20 -6.12 -5.38
C LEU A 221 3.39 -5.98 -4.09
N VAL A 222 3.27 -4.76 -3.60
CA VAL A 222 2.53 -4.42 -2.38
C VAL A 222 1.09 -4.04 -2.70
N GLY A 223 0.87 -3.35 -3.82
CA GLY A 223 -0.45 -2.84 -4.16
C GLY A 223 -0.45 -1.92 -5.38
N TRP A 224 -1.50 -1.12 -5.48
CA TRP A 224 -1.75 -0.24 -6.63
C TRP A 224 -1.96 1.19 -6.18
N ALA A 225 -1.30 2.12 -6.86
CA ALA A 225 -1.55 3.54 -6.70
C ALA A 225 -2.85 3.95 -7.42
N ARG A 226 -3.43 5.09 -7.04
CA ARG A 226 -4.74 5.52 -7.58
C ARG A 226 -4.73 5.82 -9.08
N ASP A 227 -3.56 6.07 -9.65
CA ASP A 227 -3.35 6.28 -11.09
C ASP A 227 -3.15 4.96 -11.88
N GLY A 228 -3.20 3.81 -11.21
CA GLY A 228 -3.10 2.48 -11.82
C GLY A 228 -1.68 1.93 -11.94
N PHE A 229 -0.63 2.67 -11.54
CA PHE A 229 0.73 2.12 -11.50
C PHE A 229 0.97 1.25 -10.24
N PRO A 230 1.81 0.20 -10.34
CA PRO A 230 2.07 -0.69 -9.22
C PRO A 230 2.99 -0.05 -8.16
N ILE A 231 2.88 -0.55 -6.93
CA ILE A 231 3.73 -0.17 -5.79
C ILE A 231 4.51 -1.40 -5.34
N TYR A 232 5.84 -1.32 -5.33
CA TYR A 232 6.74 -2.38 -4.85
C TYR A 232 7.39 -1.98 -3.52
N ALA A 233 7.86 -2.95 -2.73
CA ALA A 233 8.60 -2.64 -1.50
C ALA A 233 10.09 -2.93 -1.64
N ARG A 234 10.90 -1.98 -1.16
CA ARG A 234 12.30 -2.10 -0.71
C ARG A 234 13.31 -2.48 -1.77
N TRP A 235 13.16 -3.62 -2.41
CA TRP A 235 14.13 -4.18 -3.34
C TRP A 235 13.73 -3.88 -4.78
N GLY A 236 14.74 -3.65 -5.61
CA GLY A 236 14.58 -3.45 -7.04
C GLY A 236 15.88 -3.77 -7.77
N TYR A 237 15.80 -3.91 -9.08
CA TYR A 237 16.98 -4.15 -9.91
C TYR A 237 17.95 -2.97 -9.84
N ASP A 238 19.24 -3.27 -9.66
CA ASP A 238 20.32 -2.27 -9.67
C ASP A 238 20.37 -1.52 -11.01
N ASP A 239 20.43 -2.25 -12.13
CA ASP A 239 20.07 -1.72 -13.44
C ASP A 239 18.55 -1.84 -13.63
N PRO A 240 17.78 -0.72 -13.60
CA PRO A 240 16.33 -0.75 -13.73
C PRO A 240 15.85 -1.30 -15.08
N MET A 241 16.73 -1.46 -16.07
CA MET A 241 16.36 -1.93 -17.41
C MET A 241 16.70 -3.41 -17.66
N SER A 242 17.19 -4.14 -16.65
CA SER A 242 17.67 -5.52 -16.81
C SER A 242 17.15 -6.46 -15.74
N VAL A 243 16.34 -7.46 -16.16
CA VAL A 243 15.83 -8.52 -15.28
C VAL A 243 16.93 -9.46 -14.77
N ASP A 244 18.10 -9.44 -15.42
CA ASP A 244 19.28 -10.21 -15.03
C ASP A 244 20.17 -9.45 -14.02
N SER A 245 19.84 -8.19 -13.74
CA SER A 245 20.58 -7.39 -12.76
C SER A 245 20.39 -7.95 -11.34
N ALA A 246 21.38 -7.72 -10.47
CA ALA A 246 21.20 -8.00 -9.06
C ALA A 246 20.08 -7.11 -8.47
N LEU A 247 19.35 -7.65 -7.51
CA LEU A 247 18.43 -6.88 -6.67
C LEU A 247 19.22 -6.21 -5.53
N ARG A 248 18.84 -4.97 -5.21
CA ARG A 248 19.33 -4.23 -4.05
C ARG A 248 18.23 -3.38 -3.43
N VAL A 249 18.48 -2.86 -2.23
CA VAL A 249 17.60 -1.87 -1.62
C VAL A 249 17.64 -0.58 -2.44
N ILE A 250 16.46 -0.13 -2.86
CA ILE A 250 16.26 1.08 -3.64
C ILE A 250 16.21 2.29 -2.71
N GLN A 251 16.90 3.36 -3.10
CA GLN A 251 17.07 4.57 -2.31
C GLN A 251 16.17 5.69 -2.85
N SER A 252 15.45 6.33 -1.93
CA SER A 252 14.79 7.61 -2.20
C SER A 252 15.80 8.69 -2.59
N SER A 253 15.36 9.63 -3.42
CA SER A 253 16.12 10.82 -3.80
C SER A 253 15.85 12.04 -2.91
N TYR A 254 15.24 11.84 -1.74
CA TYR A 254 15.04 12.90 -0.76
C TYR A 254 16.22 13.02 0.19
N GLN A 255 16.64 14.26 0.44
CA GLN A 255 17.72 14.61 1.37
C GLN A 255 17.20 15.60 2.40
N LEU A 256 17.86 15.65 3.55
CA LEU A 256 17.60 16.70 4.53
C LEU A 256 18.07 18.06 3.99
N ILE A 257 17.29 19.10 4.22
CA ILE A 257 17.64 20.46 3.84
C ILE A 257 18.99 20.89 4.45
N GLY A 258 19.83 21.53 3.63
CA GLY A 258 21.12 22.05 4.09
C GLY A 258 21.04 23.38 4.84
N SER A 259 19.97 24.16 4.64
CA SER A 259 19.77 25.49 5.23
C SER A 259 18.45 25.54 5.98
N VAL A 260 18.51 25.69 7.30
CA VAL A 260 17.34 25.69 8.20
C VAL A 260 16.59 27.03 8.11
N PRO A 261 15.30 27.06 7.70
CA PRO A 261 14.51 28.29 7.66
C PRO A 261 14.33 28.89 9.05
N ALA A 262 14.23 30.23 9.11
CA ALA A 262 14.14 30.95 10.38
C ALA A 262 12.79 30.74 11.11
N ASP A 263 11.75 30.36 10.36
CA ASP A 263 10.41 30.03 10.82
C ASP A 263 10.23 28.53 11.09
N ARG A 264 11.28 27.72 10.92
CA ARG A 264 11.27 26.33 11.40
C ARG A 264 11.21 26.28 12.92
N PRO A 265 10.40 25.37 13.51
CA PRO A 265 10.58 24.96 14.90
C PRO A 265 12.04 24.60 15.23
N SER A 266 12.45 24.84 16.48
CA SER A 266 13.85 24.78 16.91
C SER A 266 14.48 23.41 16.66
N THR A 267 15.66 23.39 16.02
CA THR A 267 16.46 22.16 15.82
C THR A 267 16.97 21.55 17.12
N ASN A 268 17.02 22.33 18.21
CA ASN A 268 17.35 21.82 19.54
C ASN A 268 16.20 21.05 20.21
N LEU A 269 14.96 21.24 19.72
CA LEU A 269 13.78 20.52 20.22
C LEU A 269 13.37 19.40 19.27
N TYR A 270 13.44 19.68 17.97
CA TYR A 270 13.00 18.80 16.89
C TYR A 270 14.15 18.66 15.89
N GLU A 271 14.77 17.49 15.83
CA GLU A 271 15.87 17.22 14.89
C GLU A 271 15.42 17.35 13.43
N LEU A 272 16.35 17.60 12.52
CA LEU A 272 16.02 17.59 11.08
C LEU A 272 15.47 16.22 10.69
N GLY A 273 14.39 16.23 9.90
CA GLY A 273 13.62 15.04 9.51
C GLY A 273 12.38 14.83 10.37
N THR A 274 12.17 15.65 11.41
CA THR A 274 10.91 15.65 12.18
C THR A 274 9.73 16.10 11.32
N PHE A 275 9.98 17.04 10.42
CA PHE A 275 8.94 17.62 9.59
C PHE A 275 9.08 17.23 8.12
N THR A 276 7.97 17.15 7.38
CA THR A 276 7.95 16.93 5.93
C THR A 276 8.84 17.96 5.22
N GLU A 277 8.76 19.22 5.63
CA GLU A 277 9.51 20.35 5.06
C GLU A 277 11.01 20.32 5.40
N ASP A 278 11.46 19.42 6.28
CA ASP A 278 12.89 19.18 6.47
C ASP A 278 13.51 18.36 5.31
N TRP A 279 12.69 17.80 4.42
CA TRP A 279 13.11 16.98 3.29
C TRP A 279 12.94 17.74 1.97
N GLU A 280 13.98 17.69 1.13
CA GLU A 280 13.94 18.20 -0.24
C GLU A 280 14.24 17.09 -1.24
N TYR A 281 13.45 17.03 -2.32
CA TYR A 281 13.76 16.16 -3.45
C TYR A 281 15.00 16.69 -4.16
N GLN A 282 16.01 15.84 -4.30
CA GLN A 282 17.23 16.13 -5.02
C GLN A 282 17.41 15.09 -6.14
N GLU A 283 17.07 15.49 -7.37
CA GLU A 283 17.20 14.65 -8.57
C GLU A 283 18.59 14.00 -8.66
N GLY A 284 18.59 12.67 -8.82
CA GLY A 284 19.80 11.86 -8.97
C GLY A 284 20.59 11.63 -7.68
N SER A 285 20.09 12.06 -6.50
CA SER A 285 20.71 11.71 -5.21
C SER A 285 20.43 10.26 -4.79
N GLY A 286 19.33 9.69 -5.27
CA GLY A 286 18.95 8.28 -5.12
C GLY A 286 18.48 7.70 -6.46
N ASP A 287 17.58 6.73 -6.39
CA ASP A 287 17.09 5.95 -7.54
C ASP A 287 15.72 6.40 -8.06
N LEU A 288 15.03 7.21 -7.26
CA LEU A 288 13.60 7.48 -7.41
C LEU A 288 13.33 8.94 -7.73
N ASP A 289 12.20 9.20 -8.39
CA ASP A 289 11.72 10.54 -8.66
C ASP A 289 11.01 11.19 -7.46
N GLU A 290 10.43 12.37 -7.66
CA GLU A 290 9.74 13.14 -6.61
C GLU A 290 8.47 12.47 -6.08
N CYS A 291 7.90 11.48 -6.78
CA CYS A 291 6.81 10.67 -6.25
C CYS A 291 7.28 9.31 -5.73
N ASN A 292 8.59 9.16 -5.46
CA ASN A 292 9.17 7.94 -4.96
C ASN A 292 8.98 6.74 -5.92
N GLY A 293 8.99 6.99 -7.24
CA GLY A 293 8.90 5.95 -8.26
C GLY A 293 10.00 6.03 -9.31
N ARG A 294 10.02 5.05 -10.22
CA ARG A 294 10.91 5.05 -11.39
C ARG A 294 10.32 4.18 -12.50
N PHE A 295 10.80 4.36 -13.73
CA PHE A 295 10.56 3.40 -14.80
C PHE A 295 11.60 2.27 -14.73
N GLY A 296 11.15 1.03 -14.86
CA GLY A 296 12.04 -0.12 -14.92
C GLY A 296 11.30 -1.45 -15.00
N VAL A 297 12.06 -2.52 -15.21
CA VAL A 297 11.57 -3.90 -15.22
C VAL A 297 11.24 -4.37 -13.81
N THR A 298 10.25 -5.26 -13.69
CA THR A 298 9.89 -5.95 -12.45
C THR A 298 9.64 -7.43 -12.77
N PRO A 299 9.54 -8.32 -11.75
CA PRO A 299 9.14 -9.71 -11.99
C PRO A 299 7.81 -9.84 -12.73
N ASP A 300 6.86 -8.94 -12.47
CA ASP A 300 5.53 -8.94 -13.10
C ASP A 300 5.51 -8.19 -14.44
N PHE A 301 6.43 -7.24 -14.64
CA PHE A 301 6.53 -6.38 -15.82
C PHE A 301 7.94 -6.42 -16.43
N PRO A 302 8.32 -7.53 -17.10
CA PRO A 302 9.67 -7.71 -17.64
C PRO A 302 9.99 -6.77 -18.83
N GLU A 303 8.98 -6.20 -19.47
CA GLU A 303 9.14 -5.16 -20.52
C GLU A 303 9.31 -3.74 -19.95
N GLY A 304 9.14 -3.59 -18.64
CA GLY A 304 9.26 -2.31 -17.95
C GLY A 304 7.94 -1.58 -17.78
N ILE A 305 7.77 -0.97 -16.61
CA ILE A 305 6.66 -0.09 -16.28
C ILE A 305 7.15 0.99 -15.32
N TYR A 306 6.49 2.15 -15.32
CA TYR A 306 6.65 3.07 -14.20
C TYR A 306 6.01 2.46 -12.95
N HIS A 307 6.72 2.50 -11.83
CA HIS A 307 6.25 1.92 -10.58
C HIS A 307 6.78 2.69 -9.37
N TYR A 308 6.00 2.72 -8.31
CA TYR A 308 6.35 3.35 -7.05
C TYR A 308 7.09 2.38 -6.13
N TYR A 309 7.81 2.94 -5.17
CA TYR A 309 8.45 2.19 -4.10
C TYR A 309 7.96 2.60 -2.72
N ALA A 310 7.75 1.60 -1.88
CA ALA A 310 7.84 1.75 -0.44
C ALA A 310 9.32 1.58 -0.04
N THR A 311 9.89 2.56 0.66
CA THR A 311 11.33 2.64 0.99
C THR A 311 11.58 2.62 2.49
N ASP A 312 12.79 2.22 2.89
CA ASP A 312 13.20 2.22 4.32
C ASP A 312 13.51 3.65 4.84
N THR A 313 13.55 4.63 3.95
CA THR A 313 13.81 6.05 4.24
C THR A 313 12.71 6.93 3.67
N TYR A 314 12.64 8.18 4.13
CA TYR A 314 11.67 9.18 3.67
C TYR A 314 11.60 9.22 2.13
N PRO A 315 10.39 9.23 1.52
CA PRO A 315 9.08 9.47 2.14
C PRO A 315 8.37 8.22 2.70
N TYR A 316 9.06 7.08 2.72
CA TYR A 316 8.59 5.74 3.12
C TYR A 316 7.54 5.14 2.19
N LEU A 317 6.54 5.92 1.84
CA LEU A 317 5.54 5.68 0.80
C LEU A 317 5.33 6.98 0.02
N GLN A 318 4.87 6.87 -1.23
CA GLN A 318 4.70 8.02 -2.10
C GLN A 318 3.74 9.07 -1.50
N ARG A 319 4.01 10.35 -1.79
CA ARG A 319 3.17 11.50 -1.39
C ARG A 319 2.41 12.11 -2.58
N CYS A 320 2.65 11.59 -3.77
CA CYS A 320 2.01 11.98 -5.00
C CYS A 320 1.91 10.80 -5.95
N VAL A 321 1.14 11.01 -7.02
CA VAL A 321 1.07 10.12 -8.17
C VAL A 321 1.56 10.85 -9.42
N SER A 322 2.39 10.18 -10.22
CA SER A 322 2.97 10.61 -11.48
C SER A 322 2.08 10.32 -12.69
N GLY A 323 1.05 9.46 -12.54
CA GLY A 323 0.09 9.14 -13.59
C GLY A 323 -1.13 10.05 -13.65
N VAL A 324 -1.91 9.90 -14.72
CA VAL A 324 -3.21 10.58 -14.89
C VAL A 324 -4.27 9.93 -13.99
N LEU A 325 -5.00 10.75 -13.22
CA LEU A 325 -6.15 10.36 -12.39
C LEU A 325 -7.47 10.44 -13.14
#